data_AF-A0A1D2U1B9-F1
#
_entry.id   AF-A0A1D2U1B9-F1
#
_cell.length_a   1.000
_cell.length_b   1.000
_cell.length_c   1.000
_cell.angle_alpha   90.00
_cell.angle_beta   90.00
_cell.angle_gamma   90.00
#
_symmetry.space_group_name_H-M   'P 1'
#
loop_
_entity.id
_entity.type
_entity.pdbx_description
1 polymer ?
#
loop_
_entity_poly.entity_id
_entity_poly.type
_entity_poly.pdbx_seq_one_letter_code
_entity_poly.pdbx_strand_id
1 'polypeptide(L)'
;MSLLGFMSVKLDKQQTLLERLNEALLMVQSESLGRAADLGFTAEQIAAAKETLRDFVNRLRTKLVSNQDNEELSVLVARIREGQFELNEWLEELARLETQLAQPAPLPLSAIPTLEGVLAILDEELTAAFNRLYSR
;
A
#
# COMPACT_ATOMS: atom_id res chain seq x y z
N MET A 1 -2.89 -30.66 0.04
CA MET A 1 -2.03 -29.52 0.41
C MET A 1 -2.27 -29.23 1.88
N SER A 2 -1.23 -29.08 2.70
CA SER A 2 -1.40 -28.74 4.12
C SER A 2 -1.81 -27.28 4.28
N LEU A 3 -2.51 -26.96 5.37
CA LEU A 3 -2.88 -25.59 5.75
C LEU A 3 -1.66 -24.66 5.81
N LEU A 4 -0.51 -25.21 6.25
CA LEU A 4 0.80 -24.55 6.26
C LEU A 4 1.28 -24.16 4.85
N GLY A 5 1.14 -25.05 3.87
CA GLY A 5 1.50 -24.75 2.49
C GLY A 5 0.63 -23.65 1.87
N PHE A 6 -0.66 -23.62 2.19
CA PHE A 6 -1.57 -22.56 1.73
C PHE A 6 -1.24 -21.19 2.37
N MET A 7 -0.97 -21.16 3.68
CA MET A 7 -0.60 -19.94 4.38
C MET A 7 0.76 -19.38 3.94
N SER A 8 1.73 -20.26 3.65
CA SER A 8 3.04 -19.85 3.13
C SER A 8 2.93 -19.14 1.78
N VAL A 9 2.12 -19.66 0.84
CA VAL A 9 1.91 -19.02 -0.47
C VAL A 9 1.18 -17.68 -0.34
N LYS A 10 0.25 -17.56 0.62
CA LYS A 10 -0.47 -16.31 0.85
C LYS A 10 0.47 -15.21 1.39
N LEU A 11 1.34 -15.55 2.33
CA LEU A 11 2.33 -14.61 2.87
C LEU A 11 3.34 -14.16 1.80
N ASP A 12 3.83 -15.10 0.99
CA ASP A 12 4.77 -14.78 -0.10
C ASP A 12 4.19 -13.77 -1.09
N LYS A 13 2.91 -13.90 -1.42
CA LYS A 13 2.18 -12.91 -2.25
C LYS A 13 2.06 -11.55 -1.57
N GLN A 14 1.75 -11.51 -0.28
CA GLN A 14 1.63 -10.25 0.47
C GLN A 14 2.99 -9.56 0.63
N GLN A 15 4.06 -10.32 0.85
CA GLN A 15 5.43 -9.81 0.87
C GLN A 15 5.82 -9.21 -0.49
N THR A 16 5.58 -9.94 -1.57
CA THR A 16 5.84 -9.46 -2.94
C THR A 16 5.05 -8.17 -3.24
N LEU A 17 3.80 -8.09 -2.78
CA LEU A 17 2.98 -6.89 -2.90
C LEU A 17 3.60 -5.71 -2.13
N LEU A 18 3.99 -5.92 -0.87
CA LEU A 18 4.60 -4.88 -0.04
C LEU A 18 5.92 -4.37 -0.63
N GLU A 19 6.79 -5.26 -1.10
CA GLU A 19 8.04 -4.92 -1.78
C GLU A 19 7.79 -4.05 -3.00
N ARG A 20 6.83 -4.45 -3.85
CA ARG A 20 6.44 -3.67 -5.04
C ARG A 20 5.87 -2.29 -4.68
N LEU A 21 5.08 -2.19 -3.61
CA LEU A 21 4.52 -0.92 -3.16
C LEU A 21 5.57 0.00 -2.56
N ASN A 22 6.53 -0.54 -1.81
CA ASN A 22 7.67 0.21 -1.27
C ASN A 22 8.58 0.73 -2.38
N GLU A 23 8.87 -0.09 -3.39
CA GLU A 23 9.62 0.35 -4.57
C GLU A 23 8.89 1.47 -5.32
N ALA A 24 7.60 1.30 -5.56
CA ALA A 24 6.79 2.32 -6.22
C ALA A 24 6.73 3.63 -5.40
N LEU A 25 6.62 3.53 -4.08
CA LEU A 25 6.69 4.68 -3.18
C LEU A 25 8.03 5.38 -3.30
N LEU A 26 9.15 4.66 -3.24
CA LEU A 26 10.50 5.22 -3.38
C LEU A 26 10.67 5.98 -4.70
N MET A 27 10.19 5.42 -5.81
CA MET A 27 10.23 6.08 -7.12
C MET A 27 9.46 7.40 -7.10
N VAL A 28 8.23 7.42 -6.60
CA VAL A 28 7.39 8.63 -6.54
C VAL A 28 7.93 9.67 -5.56
N GLN A 29 8.47 9.24 -4.41
CA GLN A 29 9.15 10.12 -3.47
C GLN A 29 10.38 10.78 -4.12
N SER A 30 11.18 10.00 -4.84
CA SER A 30 12.36 10.52 -5.52
C SER A 30 12.01 11.55 -6.61
N GLU A 31 10.91 11.36 -7.34
CA GLU A 31 10.38 12.36 -8.28
C GLU A 31 9.98 13.64 -7.54
N SER A 32 9.25 13.49 -6.44
CA SER A 32 8.76 14.61 -5.62
C SER A 32 9.89 15.43 -5.01
N LEU A 33 11.04 14.80 -4.77
CA LEU A 33 12.27 15.43 -4.28
C LEU A 33 13.19 15.95 -5.40
N GLY A 34 12.81 15.77 -6.67
CA GLY A 34 13.63 16.16 -7.82
C GLY A 34 14.90 15.31 -8.00
N ARG A 35 14.95 14.10 -7.44
CA ARG A 35 16.11 13.19 -7.43
C ARG A 35 15.90 11.91 -8.25
N ALA A 36 14.77 11.76 -8.94
CA ALA A 36 14.48 10.56 -9.71
C ALA A 36 15.56 10.23 -10.76
N ALA A 37 16.08 11.25 -11.46
CA ALA A 37 17.15 11.09 -12.43
C ALA A 37 18.48 10.66 -11.79
N ASP A 38 18.78 11.13 -10.57
CA ASP A 38 20.00 10.74 -9.82
C ASP A 38 19.98 9.26 -9.45
N LEU A 39 18.78 8.70 -9.28
CA LEU A 39 18.55 7.28 -9.00
C LEU A 39 18.34 6.43 -10.27
N GLY A 40 18.40 7.06 -11.45
CA GLY A 40 18.25 6.38 -12.73
C GLY A 40 16.81 6.01 -13.10
N PHE A 41 15.81 6.60 -12.44
CA PHE A 41 14.40 6.35 -12.76
C PHE A 41 13.93 7.15 -13.97
N THR A 42 13.26 6.48 -14.91
CA THR A 42 12.66 7.10 -16.08
C THR A 42 11.26 7.62 -15.78
N ALA A 43 10.78 8.57 -16.60
CA ALA A 43 9.39 9.05 -16.51
C ALA A 43 8.36 7.92 -16.66
N GLU A 44 8.66 6.91 -17.48
CA GLU A 44 7.81 5.72 -17.67
C GLU A 44 7.74 4.86 -16.40
N GLN A 45 8.88 4.66 -15.73
CA GLN A 45 8.93 3.92 -14.46
C GLN A 45 8.16 4.67 -13.36
N ILE A 46 8.29 5.99 -13.30
CA ILE A 46 7.55 6.80 -12.34
C ILE A 46 6.05 6.76 -12.62
N ALA A 47 5.64 6.85 -13.90
CA ALA A 47 4.23 6.73 -14.27
C ALA A 47 3.65 5.36 -13.86
N ALA A 48 4.39 4.27 -14.12
CA ALA A 48 3.99 2.92 -13.71
C ALA A 48 3.94 2.74 -12.18
N ALA A 49 4.86 3.39 -11.46
CA ALA A 49 4.85 3.43 -9.99
C ALA A 49 3.61 4.15 -9.46
N LYS A 50 3.26 5.32 -10.03
CA LYS A 50 2.04 6.06 -9.67
C LYS A 50 0.78 5.27 -9.96
N GLU A 51 0.72 4.57 -11.10
CA GLU A 51 -0.39 3.68 -11.43
C GLU A 51 -0.51 2.52 -10.43
N THR A 52 0.62 1.88 -10.08
CA THR A 52 0.65 0.79 -9.09
C THR A 52 0.13 1.26 -7.72
N LEU A 53 0.58 2.42 -7.23
CA LEU A 53 0.12 2.98 -5.97
C LEU A 53 -1.36 3.38 -6.04
N ARG A 54 -1.79 3.98 -7.17
CA ARG A 54 -3.17 4.40 -7.38
C ARG A 54 -4.12 3.22 -7.36
N ASP A 55 -3.78 2.14 -8.05
CA ASP A 55 -4.57 0.91 -8.10
C ASP A 55 -4.71 0.30 -6.70
N PHE A 56 -3.62 0.29 -5.93
CA PHE A 56 -3.65 -0.18 -4.55
C PHE A 56 -4.56 0.69 -3.66
N VAL A 57 -4.41 2.01 -3.71
CA VAL A 57 -5.24 2.96 -2.95
C VAL A 57 -6.72 2.83 -3.32
N ASN A 58 -7.03 2.71 -4.61
CA ASN A 58 -8.40 2.51 -5.08
C ASN A 58 -8.99 1.19 -4.56
N ARG A 59 -8.23 0.08 -4.64
CA ARG A 59 -8.65 -1.22 -4.10
C ARG A 59 -8.91 -1.14 -2.60
N LEU A 60 -8.01 -0.51 -1.84
CA LEU A 60 -8.17 -0.32 -0.40
C LEU A 60 -9.41 0.50 -0.07
N ARG A 61 -9.60 1.65 -0.74
CA ARG A 61 -10.78 2.51 -0.57
C ARG A 61 -12.07 1.76 -0.87
N THR A 62 -12.12 1.04 -1.99
CA THR A 62 -13.28 0.21 -2.38
C THR A 62 -13.58 -0.85 -1.33
N LYS A 63 -12.55 -1.45 -0.71
CA LYS A 63 -12.73 -2.45 0.35
C LYS A 63 -13.21 -1.86 1.66
N LEU A 64 -12.71 -0.69 2.04
CA LEU A 64 -13.17 0.04 3.22
C LEU A 64 -14.68 0.38 3.12
N VAL A 65 -15.16 0.73 1.92
CA VAL A 65 -16.58 1.02 1.64
C VAL A 65 -17.44 -0.23 1.51
N SER A 66 -16.99 -1.23 0.75
CA SER A 66 -17.87 -2.33 0.31
C SER A 66 -18.13 -3.42 1.36
N ASN A 67 -17.39 -3.44 2.49
CA ASN A 67 -17.48 -4.52 3.49
C ASN A 67 -17.28 -5.94 2.90
N GLN A 68 -16.76 -6.04 1.66
CA GLN A 68 -16.61 -7.31 0.98
C GLN A 68 -15.33 -8.01 1.43
N ASP A 69 -15.50 -9.12 2.12
CA ASP A 69 -14.46 -10.09 2.50
C ASP A 69 -13.73 -10.62 1.26
N ASN A 70 -12.70 -9.89 0.83
CA ASN A 70 -11.66 -10.47 0.00
C ASN A 70 -10.43 -10.61 0.89
N GLU A 71 -9.91 -11.84 0.94
CA GLU A 71 -8.94 -12.33 1.91
C GLU A 71 -7.58 -11.61 1.94
N GLU A 72 -7.25 -10.86 0.89
CA GLU A 72 -5.93 -10.26 0.69
C GLU A 72 -5.71 -8.98 1.50
N LEU A 73 -6.75 -8.13 1.60
CA LEU A 73 -6.69 -6.83 2.30
C LEU A 73 -7.61 -6.76 3.53
N SER A 74 -8.31 -7.85 3.87
CA SER A 74 -9.29 -7.86 4.96
C SER A 74 -8.66 -7.49 6.31
N VAL A 75 -7.42 -7.93 6.57
CA VAL A 75 -6.69 -7.63 7.81
C VAL A 75 -6.27 -6.15 7.85
N LEU A 76 -5.76 -5.61 6.74
CA LEU A 76 -5.44 -4.17 6.63
C LEU A 76 -6.68 -3.30 6.85
N VAL A 77 -7.81 -3.69 6.27
CA VAL A 77 -9.11 -3.02 6.46
C VAL A 77 -9.57 -3.08 7.90
N ALA A 78 -9.45 -4.24 8.56
CA ALA A 78 -9.78 -4.38 9.98
C ALA A 78 -8.90 -3.47 10.84
N ARG A 79 -7.60 -3.42 10.57
CA ARG A 79 -6.65 -2.61 11.32
C ARG A 79 -6.88 -1.11 11.14
N ILE A 80 -7.21 -0.66 9.94
CA ILE A 80 -7.60 0.74 9.66
C ILE A 80 -8.86 1.10 10.44
N ARG A 81 -9.84 0.19 10.53
CA ARG A 81 -11.10 0.40 11.27
C ARG A 81 -10.93 0.37 12.80
N GLU A 82 -9.96 -0.39 13.30
CA GLU A 82 -9.59 -0.43 14.72
C GLU A 82 -8.67 0.72 15.13
N GLY A 83 -8.14 1.47 14.17
CA GLY A 83 -7.26 2.60 14.39
C GLY A 83 -7.94 3.77 15.09
N GLN A 84 -7.13 4.75 15.53
CA GLN A 84 -7.62 5.96 16.19
C GLN A 84 -8.21 6.99 15.22
N PHE A 85 -8.00 6.82 13.91
CA PHE A 85 -8.49 7.70 12.87
C PHE A 85 -9.91 7.30 12.47
N GLU A 86 -10.79 8.29 12.30
CA GLU A 86 -12.16 8.04 11.84
C GLU A 86 -12.15 7.48 10.41
N LEU A 87 -12.99 6.46 10.15
CA LEU A 87 -13.05 5.80 8.83
C LEU A 87 -13.31 6.80 7.69
N ASN A 88 -14.14 7.81 7.94
CA ASN A 88 -14.46 8.84 6.94
C ASN A 88 -13.24 9.69 6.58
N GLU A 89 -12.39 10.02 7.57
CA GLU A 89 -11.15 10.78 7.32
C GLU A 89 -10.18 9.94 6.47
N TRP A 90 -10.06 8.64 6.75
CA TRP A 90 -9.31 7.72 5.90
C TRP A 90 -9.83 7.68 4.46
N LEU A 91 -11.15 7.60 4.27
CA LEU A 91 -11.76 7.56 2.94
C LEU A 91 -11.51 8.86 2.16
N GLU A 92 -11.57 10.01 2.83
CA GLU A 92 -11.25 11.31 2.24
C GLU A 92 -9.77 11.43 1.85
N GLU A 93 -8.86 11.05 2.75
CA GLU A 93 -7.42 11.09 2.47
C GLU A 93 -7.02 10.12 1.36
N LEU A 94 -7.59 8.91 1.33
CA LEU A 94 -7.36 7.94 0.24
C LEU A 94 -7.95 8.44 -1.09
N ALA A 95 -9.11 9.10 -1.09
CA ALA A 95 -9.68 9.68 -2.31
C ALA A 95 -8.85 10.86 -2.84
N ARG A 96 -8.32 11.70 -1.94
CA ARG A 96 -7.39 12.77 -2.28
C ARG A 96 -6.11 12.21 -2.88
N LEU A 97 -5.54 11.20 -2.24
CA LEU A 97 -4.33 10.53 -2.68
C LEU A 97 -4.50 9.86 -4.05
N GLU A 98 -5.63 9.18 -4.28
CA GLU A 98 -5.97 8.61 -5.60
C GLU A 98 -6.02 9.69 -6.68
N THR A 99 -6.61 10.84 -6.37
CA THR A 99 -6.70 11.98 -7.29
C THR A 99 -5.33 12.58 -7.60
N GLN A 100 -4.46 12.68 -6.60
CA GLN A 100 -3.10 13.21 -6.77
C GLN A 100 -2.20 12.25 -7.56
N LEU A 101 -2.30 10.94 -7.30
CA LEU A 101 -1.56 9.91 -8.04
C LEU A 101 -1.97 9.83 -9.51
N ALA A 102 -3.22 10.20 -9.85
CA ALA A 102 -3.70 10.26 -11.23
C ALA A 102 -3.16 11.47 -12.02
N GLN A 103 -2.61 12.48 -11.35
CA GLN A 103 -2.07 13.66 -12.03
C GLN A 103 -0.66 13.38 -12.58
N PRO A 104 -0.28 13.99 -13.71
CA PRO A 104 1.09 13.89 -14.22
C PRO A 104 2.10 14.64 -13.34
N ALA A 105 1.65 15.60 -12.52
CA ALA A 105 2.51 16.36 -11.61
C ALA A 105 3.09 15.47 -10.50
N PRO A 106 4.31 15.76 -10.00
CA PRO A 106 4.89 15.05 -8.86
C PRO A 106 3.94 15.02 -7.66
N LEU A 107 4.00 13.94 -6.89
CA LEU A 107 3.13 13.80 -5.74
C LEU A 107 3.49 14.87 -4.68
N PRO A 108 2.51 15.58 -4.09
CA PRO A 108 2.80 16.52 -3.02
C PRO A 108 3.47 15.80 -1.84
N LEU A 109 4.51 16.39 -1.24
CA LEU A 109 5.19 15.79 -0.10
C LEU A 109 4.26 15.53 1.10
N SER A 110 3.16 16.29 1.21
CA SER A 110 2.12 16.09 2.23
C SER A 110 1.32 14.79 2.06
N ALA A 111 1.34 14.18 0.88
CA ALA A 111 0.62 12.94 0.58
C ALA A 111 1.46 11.68 0.87
N ILE A 112 2.79 11.84 0.98
CA ILE A 112 3.72 10.75 1.26
C ILE A 112 3.45 10.09 2.62
N PRO A 113 3.24 10.82 3.73
CA PRO A 113 2.99 10.20 5.04
C PRO A 113 1.74 9.32 5.06
N THR A 114 0.70 9.66 4.29
CA THR A 114 -0.51 8.84 4.17
C THR A 114 -0.20 7.51 3.49
N LEU A 115 0.59 7.51 2.42
CA LEU A 115 1.05 6.28 1.76
C LEU A 115 1.92 5.44 2.71
N GLU A 116 2.90 6.06 3.37
CA GLU A 116 3.78 5.40 4.34
C GLU A 116 2.97 4.76 5.47
N GLY A 117 1.98 5.47 6.02
CA GLY A 117 1.11 4.94 7.06
C GLY A 117 0.35 3.69 6.62
N VAL A 118 -0.21 3.68 5.41
CA VAL A 118 -0.91 2.49 4.90
C VAL A 118 0.05 1.31 4.70
N LEU A 119 1.24 1.55 4.17
CA LEU A 119 2.24 0.50 3.96
C LEU A 119 2.83 -0.03 5.27
N ALA A 120 3.00 0.84 6.27
CA ALA A 120 3.45 0.43 7.61
C ALA A 120 2.45 -0.53 8.27
N ILE A 121 1.14 -0.27 8.13
CA ILE A 121 0.13 -1.20 8.64
C ILE A 121 0.23 -2.57 7.93
N LEU A 122 0.45 -2.57 6.61
CA LEU A 122 0.62 -3.81 5.85
C LEU A 122 1.87 -4.60 6.30
N ASP A 123 2.98 -3.91 6.56
CA ASP A 123 4.23 -4.48 7.04
C ASP A 123 4.10 -5.08 8.47
N GLU A 124 3.47 -4.34 9.38
CA GLU A 124 3.19 -4.82 10.75
C GLU A 124 2.37 -6.12 10.73
N GLU A 125 1.34 -6.19 9.89
CA GLU A 125 0.48 -7.36 9.77
C GLU A 125 1.20 -8.56 9.13
N LEU A 126 2.03 -8.32 8.11
CA LEU A 126 2.87 -9.36 7.52
C LEU A 126 3.84 -9.93 8.56
N THR A 127 4.50 -9.06 9.32
CA THR A 127 5.40 -9.43 10.42
C THR A 127 4.68 -10.23 11.50
N ALA A 128 3.49 -9.80 11.92
CA ALA A 128 2.68 -10.52 12.90
C ALA A 128 2.25 -11.91 12.39
N ALA A 129 1.85 -12.00 11.12
CA ALA A 129 1.45 -13.27 10.50
C ALA A 129 2.63 -14.25 10.35
N PHE A 130 3.82 -13.75 10.00
CA PHE A 130 5.05 -14.52 9.96
C PHE A 130 5.39 -15.07 11.36
N ASN A 131 5.41 -14.20 12.38
CA ASN A 131 5.70 -14.61 13.76
C ASN A 131 4.72 -15.69 14.25
N ARG A 132 3.43 -15.60 13.96
CA ARG A 132 2.44 -16.64 14.33
C ARG A 132 2.71 -18.00 13.68
N LEU A 133 3.30 -18.01 12.48
CA LEU A 133 3.60 -19.23 11.73
C LEU A 133 4.87 -19.92 12.22
N TYR A 134 5.90 -19.15 12.56
CA TYR A 134 7.22 -19.67 12.95
C TYR A 134 7.44 -19.77 14.46
N SER A 135 6.55 -19.20 15.29
CA SER A 135 6.60 -19.33 16.77
C SER A 135 5.84 -20.57 17.29
N ARG A 136 5.53 -21.55 16.42
CA ARG A 136 4.87 -22.82 16.79
C ARG A 136 5.82 -23.99 16.68
#